data_AF-A0A2P5HZR8-F1
#
_entry.id   AF-A0A2P5HZR8-F1
#
_cell.length_a   1.000
_cell.length_b   1.000
_cell.length_c   1.000
_cell.angle_alpha   90.00
_cell.angle_beta   90.00
_cell.angle_gamma   90.00
#
_symmetry.space_group_name_H-M   'P 1'
#
loop_
_entity.id
_entity.type
_entity.pdbx_description
1 polymer ?
#
loop_
_entity_poly.entity_id
_entity_poly.type
_entity_poly.pdbx_seq_one_letter_code
_entity_poly.pdbx_strand_id
1 'polypeptide(L)'
;MYLTRVAKTIPFLAATLANARLFELGLPEQIKPGEKFNVTVKQAIGIPMIEVSMLFGIDRYDAEANIAPEPGNIGGTLLGTLDLRAILGDGRGQNVTTLAGMTVPDKFALGPAAVQAVILSVQGPVNSPTIETWFWNVTISDSTSDQLVYATYADTSSRYCQI
;
A
#
# COMPACT_ATOMS: atom_id res chain seq x y z
N MET A 1 29.11 57.80 12.76
CA MET A 1 29.47 56.41 13.15
C MET A 1 28.43 55.49 12.52
N TYR A 2 28.70 54.98 11.31
CA TYR A 2 27.76 54.11 10.57
C TYR A 2 28.03 52.65 10.90
N LEU A 3 27.06 51.97 11.52
CA LEU A 3 27.11 50.53 11.74
C LEU A 3 26.35 49.82 10.62
N THR A 4 27.09 49.40 9.59
CA THR A 4 26.58 48.53 8.53
C THR A 4 26.38 47.13 9.10
N ARG A 5 25.14 46.74 9.40
CA ARG A 5 24.82 45.34 9.75
C ARG A 5 24.85 44.50 8.47
N VAL A 6 25.92 43.72 8.30
CA VAL A 6 25.97 42.67 7.29
C VAL A 6 25.03 41.56 7.74
N ALA A 7 23.84 41.50 7.14
CA ALA A 7 22.91 40.40 7.35
C ALA A 7 23.53 39.13 6.73
N LYS A 8 23.98 38.22 7.59
CA LYS A 8 24.50 36.91 7.20
C LYS A 8 23.28 36.06 6.81
N THR A 9 22.96 36.01 5.51
CA THR A 9 22.01 35.04 4.97
C THR A 9 22.60 33.65 5.18
N ILE A 10 22.13 32.95 6.22
CA ILE A 10 22.42 31.53 6.38
C ILE A 10 21.63 30.83 5.28
N PRO A 11 22.27 30.16 4.30
CA PRO A 11 21.53 29.34 3.36
C PRO A 11 20.90 28.21 4.16
N PHE A 12 19.58 28.29 4.36
CA PHE A 12 18.79 27.15 4.80
C PHE A 12 18.80 26.18 3.62
N LEU A 13 19.82 25.33 3.57
CA LEU A 13 19.86 24.19 2.67
C LEU A 13 18.70 23.29 3.12
N ALA A 14 17.53 23.51 2.53
CA ALA A 14 16.41 22.59 2.62
C ALA A 14 16.84 21.34 1.86
N ALA A 15 17.58 20.46 2.55
CA ALA A 15 17.70 19.08 2.16
C ALA A 15 16.29 18.51 2.24
N THR A 16 15.55 18.60 1.15
CA THR A 16 14.32 17.86 0.96
C THR A 16 14.74 16.40 0.97
N LEU A 17 14.63 15.76 2.13
CA LEU A 17 14.73 14.31 2.24
C LEU A 17 13.65 13.78 1.30
N ALA A 18 14.10 13.27 0.15
CA ALA A 18 13.20 12.71 -0.84
C ALA A 18 12.73 11.36 -0.29
N ASN A 19 11.66 11.37 0.51
CA ASN A 19 11.07 10.13 0.97
C ASN A 19 10.40 9.46 -0.24
N ALA A 20 10.61 8.17 -0.34
CA ALA A 20 10.03 7.30 -1.32
C ALA A 20 8.67 6.82 -0.82
N ARG A 21 7.71 6.88 -1.74
CA ARG A 21 6.32 6.49 -1.55
C ARG A 21 6.11 5.08 -2.08
N LEU A 22 5.11 4.37 -1.56
CA LEU A 22 4.58 3.16 -2.18
C LEU A 22 4.08 3.44 -3.61
N PHE A 23 4.72 2.82 -4.60
CA PHE A 23 4.42 3.05 -6.01
C PHE A 23 3.71 1.87 -6.65
N GLU A 24 4.19 0.65 -6.42
CA GLU A 24 3.56 -0.57 -6.91
C GLU A 24 3.49 -1.61 -5.79
N LEU A 25 2.41 -2.37 -5.81
CA LEU A 25 2.20 -3.49 -4.90
C LEU A 25 1.74 -4.71 -5.71
N GLY A 26 2.51 -5.78 -5.62
CA GLY A 26 2.29 -7.04 -6.30
C GLY A 26 1.84 -8.14 -5.35
N LEU A 27 0.76 -8.82 -5.71
CA LEU A 27 0.22 -10.00 -5.02
C LEU A 27 0.26 -11.21 -5.95
N PRO A 28 0.37 -12.44 -5.44
CA PRO A 28 0.15 -13.63 -6.26
C PRO A 28 -1.19 -13.57 -7.00
N GLU A 29 -1.17 -13.87 -8.29
CA GLU A 29 -2.40 -13.96 -9.10
C GLU A 29 -3.33 -15.08 -8.59
N GLN A 30 -2.74 -16.19 -8.12
CA GLN A 30 -3.44 -17.27 -7.47
C GLN A 30 -2.98 -17.39 -6.02
N ILE A 31 -3.92 -17.53 -5.09
CA ILE A 31 -3.65 -17.66 -3.65
C ILE A 31 -4.32 -18.92 -3.13
N LYS A 32 -3.55 -19.77 -2.45
CA LYS A 32 -4.09 -20.93 -1.75
C LYS A 32 -4.60 -20.54 -0.35
N PRO A 33 -5.86 -20.85 0.00
CA PRO A 33 -6.35 -20.73 1.36
C PRO A 33 -5.46 -21.48 2.37
N GLY A 34 -5.17 -20.82 3.49
CA GLY A 34 -4.33 -21.34 4.58
C GLY A 34 -2.83 -21.28 4.35
N GLU A 35 -2.40 -20.95 3.12
CA GLU A 35 -1.01 -20.70 2.83
C GLU A 35 -0.65 -19.23 3.09
N LYS A 36 0.56 -19.01 3.60
CA LYS A 36 1.10 -17.66 3.70
C LYS A 36 1.55 -17.18 2.33
N PHE A 37 1.14 -15.98 1.97
CA PHE A 37 1.64 -15.29 0.79
C PHE A 37 2.31 -13.97 1.16
N ASN A 38 3.11 -13.48 0.21
CA ASN A 38 3.90 -12.28 0.34
C ASN A 38 3.38 -11.20 -0.60
N VAL A 39 3.49 -9.93 -0.19
CA VAL A 39 3.23 -8.77 -1.03
C VAL A 39 4.55 -8.16 -1.43
N THR A 40 4.78 -8.01 -2.73
CA THR A 40 5.94 -7.31 -3.26
C THR A 40 5.65 -5.83 -3.33
N VAL A 41 6.47 -5.01 -2.68
CA VAL A 41 6.32 -3.57 -2.63
C VAL A 41 7.45 -2.93 -3.41
N LYS A 42 7.14 -2.00 -4.31
CA LYS A 42 8.12 -1.11 -4.93
C LYS A 42 7.89 0.31 -4.49
N GLN A 43 8.95 0.95 -4.00
CA GLN A 43 8.93 2.35 -3.59
C GLN A 43 9.58 3.22 -4.66
N ALA A 44 8.96 4.36 -4.98
CA ALA A 44 9.50 5.36 -5.88
C ALA A 44 9.81 6.65 -5.12
N ILE A 45 10.97 7.24 -5.39
CA ILE A 45 11.32 8.58 -4.91
C ILE A 45 10.28 9.58 -5.43
N GLY A 46 9.73 10.39 -4.53
CA GLY A 46 8.68 11.34 -4.90
C GLY A 46 8.30 12.29 -3.78
N ILE A 47 7.00 12.57 -3.65
CA ILE A 47 6.45 13.42 -2.58
C ILE A 47 6.76 12.77 -1.24
N PRO A 48 7.32 13.52 -0.27
CA PRO A 48 7.66 12.97 1.03
C PRO A 48 6.40 12.47 1.73
N MET A 49 6.29 11.15 1.86
CA MET A 49 5.19 10.46 2.51
C MET A 49 5.74 9.40 3.46
N ILE A 50 5.12 9.28 4.62
CA ILE A 50 5.42 8.25 5.62
C ILE A 50 4.22 7.32 5.65
N GLU A 51 4.43 6.09 5.20
CA GLU A 51 3.42 5.03 5.30
C GLU A 51 3.37 4.54 6.75
N VAL A 52 2.19 4.57 7.37
CA VAL A 52 2.03 4.24 8.78
C VAL A 52 1.53 2.81 8.93
N SER A 53 0.38 2.50 8.34
CA SER A 53 -0.25 1.20 8.46
C SER A 53 -1.01 0.82 7.21
N MET A 54 -1.21 -0.48 7.04
CA MET A 54 -1.98 -1.05 5.94
C MET A 54 -2.91 -2.13 6.48
N LEU A 55 -4.20 -2.00 6.23
CA LEU A 55 -5.21 -3.02 6.50
C LEU A 55 -5.53 -3.75 5.20
N PHE A 56 -5.54 -5.08 5.23
CA PHE A 56 -5.97 -5.90 4.12
C PHE A 56 -7.29 -6.60 4.44
N GLY A 57 -8.09 -6.77 3.39
CA GLY A 57 -9.16 -7.74 3.39
C GLY A 57 -9.38 -8.31 2.00
N ILE A 58 -10.36 -9.20 1.91
CA ILE A 58 -10.68 -9.95 0.71
C ILE A 58 -12.19 -10.11 0.59
N ASP A 59 -12.65 -10.07 -0.65
CA ASP A 59 -14.00 -10.46 -1.02
C ASP A 59 -14.01 -11.39 -2.22
N ARG A 60 -15.08 -12.16 -2.39
CA ARG A 60 -15.24 -13.10 -3.50
C ARG A 60 -16.35 -12.66 -4.42
N TYR A 61 -16.32 -13.17 -5.65
CA TYR A 61 -17.49 -13.11 -6.52
C TYR A 61 -18.65 -13.89 -5.88
N ASP A 62 -19.76 -13.20 -5.64
CA ASP A 62 -21.02 -13.82 -5.25
C ASP A 62 -21.79 -14.20 -6.50
N ALA A 63 -21.77 -15.49 -6.82
CA ALA A 63 -22.47 -16.04 -7.97
C ALA A 63 -23.99 -16.06 -7.79
N GLU A 64 -24.50 -16.13 -6.55
CA GLU A 64 -25.94 -16.16 -6.27
C GLU A 64 -26.55 -14.77 -6.46
N ALA A 65 -25.84 -13.74 -5.98
CA ALA A 65 -26.26 -12.35 -6.12
C ALA A 65 -25.78 -11.70 -7.44
N ASN A 66 -24.90 -12.35 -8.19
CA ASN A 66 -24.22 -11.81 -9.37
C ASN A 66 -23.50 -10.48 -9.05
N ILE A 67 -22.78 -10.44 -7.92
CA ILE A 67 -22.05 -9.28 -7.42
C ILE A 67 -20.56 -9.59 -7.45
N ALA A 68 -19.80 -8.75 -8.14
CA ALA A 68 -18.34 -8.78 -8.12
C ALA A 68 -17.79 -7.82 -7.07
N PRO A 69 -16.63 -8.13 -6.47
CA PRO A 69 -15.92 -7.15 -5.65
C PRO A 69 -15.59 -5.90 -6.47
N GLU A 70 -15.90 -4.71 -5.93
CA GLU A 70 -15.60 -3.43 -6.55
C GLU A 70 -14.59 -2.63 -5.71
N PRO A 71 -13.76 -1.76 -6.33
CA PRO A 71 -12.88 -0.87 -5.58
C PRO A 71 -13.65 0.02 -4.60
N GLY A 72 -13.11 0.19 -3.38
CA GLY A 72 -13.67 1.09 -2.37
C GLY A 72 -14.31 0.40 -1.17
N ASN A 73 -14.23 -0.93 -1.07
CA ASN A 73 -14.52 -1.66 0.16
C ASN A 73 -13.23 -2.33 0.72
N ILE A 74 -13.31 -2.98 1.88
CA ILE A 74 -12.19 -3.76 2.43
C ILE A 74 -12.47 -5.27 2.35
N GLY A 75 -13.57 -5.65 1.69
CA GLY A 75 -14.10 -7.00 1.64
C GLY A 75 -14.77 -7.47 2.93
N GLY A 76 -15.53 -8.57 2.81
CA GLY A 76 -16.21 -9.18 3.94
C GLY A 76 -15.30 -9.94 4.92
N THR A 77 -14.05 -10.24 4.52
CA THR A 77 -13.08 -10.95 5.36
C THR A 77 -11.80 -10.15 5.52
N LEU A 78 -11.42 -9.82 6.76
CA LEU A 78 -10.15 -9.14 7.04
C LEU A 78 -9.00 -10.14 7.07
N LEU A 79 -7.90 -9.80 6.41
CA LEU A 79 -6.68 -10.61 6.35
C LEU A 79 -5.64 -10.17 7.40
N GLY A 80 -5.75 -8.94 7.90
CA GLY A 80 -4.91 -8.41 8.96
C GLY A 80 -4.38 -7.01 8.69
N THR A 81 -3.60 -6.50 9.64
CA THR A 81 -2.95 -5.18 9.56
C THR A 81 -1.44 -5.34 9.60
N LEU A 82 -0.75 -4.45 8.88
CA LEU A 82 0.70 -4.33 8.86
C LEU A 82 1.12 -2.94 9.35
N ASP A 83 2.17 -2.90 10.18
CA ASP A 83 2.87 -1.68 10.55
C ASP A 83 3.90 -1.37 9.46
N LEU A 84 3.50 -0.54 8.50
CA LEU A 84 4.35 -0.19 7.36
C LEU A 84 5.54 0.65 7.79
N ARG A 85 5.41 1.45 8.85
CA ARG A 85 6.52 2.26 9.35
C ARG A 85 7.63 1.38 9.93
N ALA A 86 7.26 0.32 10.64
CA ALA A 86 8.21 -0.65 11.15
C ALA A 86 8.92 -1.43 10.03
N ILE A 87 8.20 -1.74 8.93
CA ILE A 87 8.72 -2.58 7.84
C ILE A 87 9.51 -1.77 6.80
N LEU A 88 8.98 -0.63 6.37
CA LEU A 88 9.55 0.22 5.33
C LEU A 88 10.48 1.31 5.88
N GLY A 89 10.51 1.49 7.20
CA GLY A 89 11.31 2.51 7.87
C GLY A 89 10.80 3.92 7.60
N ASP A 90 11.72 4.87 7.52
CA ASP A 90 11.43 6.28 7.25
C ASP A 90 11.22 6.59 5.75
N GLY A 91 11.09 5.55 4.92
CA GLY A 91 10.83 5.66 3.50
C GLY A 91 11.99 6.23 2.70
N ARG A 92 13.24 6.21 3.18
CA ARG A 92 14.37 6.75 2.41
C ARG A 92 14.87 5.76 1.34
N GLY A 93 14.64 6.08 0.06
CA GLY A 93 15.24 5.40 -1.09
C GLY A 93 14.29 4.58 -1.96
N GLN A 94 14.68 4.30 -3.21
CA GLN A 94 13.96 3.36 -4.07
C GLN A 94 14.35 1.94 -3.68
N ASN A 95 13.40 1.18 -3.14
CA ASN A 95 13.61 -0.19 -2.73
C ASN A 95 12.48 -1.09 -3.22
N VAL A 96 12.82 -2.36 -3.44
CA VAL A 96 11.86 -3.44 -3.55
C VAL A 96 11.90 -4.20 -2.23
N THR A 97 10.77 -4.27 -1.54
CA THR A 97 10.64 -4.90 -0.23
C THR A 97 9.52 -5.92 -0.27
N THR A 98 9.58 -6.92 0.59
CA THR A 98 8.53 -7.93 0.73
C THR A 98 7.80 -7.74 2.06
N LEU A 99 6.48 -7.58 2.00
CA LEU A 99 5.62 -7.68 3.17
C LEU A 99 5.19 -9.13 3.33
N ALA A 100 5.66 -9.78 4.38
CA ALA A 100 5.46 -11.22 4.56
C ALA A 100 4.26 -11.55 5.43
N GLY A 101 3.68 -12.73 5.21
CA GLY A 101 2.86 -13.42 6.21
C GLY A 101 1.37 -13.14 6.15
N MET A 102 0.87 -12.63 5.03
CA MET A 102 -0.57 -12.55 4.80
C MET A 102 -1.14 -13.95 4.58
N THR A 103 -2.35 -14.24 5.05
CA THR A 103 -2.97 -15.57 4.91
C THR A 103 -4.46 -15.40 4.64
N VAL A 104 -4.95 -15.99 3.56
CA VAL A 104 -6.40 -16.16 3.34
C VAL A 104 -6.86 -17.34 4.23
N PRO A 105 -7.96 -17.23 4.98
CA PRO A 105 -8.41 -18.32 5.85
C PRO A 105 -8.63 -19.65 5.09
N ASP A 106 -8.25 -20.79 5.67
CA ASP A 106 -8.27 -22.13 5.04
C ASP A 106 -9.61 -22.53 4.42
N LYS A 107 -10.72 -22.00 4.95
CA LYS A 107 -12.09 -22.31 4.51
C LYS A 107 -12.64 -21.33 3.47
N PHE A 108 -11.81 -20.43 2.95
CA PHE A 108 -12.23 -19.48 1.94
C PHE A 108 -12.53 -20.21 0.63
N ALA A 109 -13.70 -19.96 0.05
CA ALA A 109 -14.16 -20.67 -1.12
C ALA A 109 -13.31 -20.32 -2.36
N LEU A 110 -13.05 -21.33 -3.19
CA LEU A 110 -12.30 -21.19 -4.44
C LEU A 110 -13.06 -20.32 -5.48
N GLY A 111 -12.29 -19.76 -6.41
CA GLY A 111 -12.79 -18.99 -7.55
C GLY A 111 -12.31 -17.53 -7.57
N PRO A 112 -12.87 -16.70 -8.48
CA PRO A 112 -12.51 -15.29 -8.60
C PRO A 112 -12.76 -14.51 -7.30
N ALA A 113 -11.79 -13.69 -6.93
CA ALA A 113 -11.83 -12.87 -5.73
C ALA A 113 -11.10 -11.54 -5.96
N ALA A 114 -11.23 -10.63 -4.99
CA ALA A 114 -10.42 -9.44 -4.95
C ALA A 114 -9.83 -9.21 -3.56
N VAL A 115 -8.52 -9.02 -3.51
CA VAL A 115 -7.83 -8.49 -2.33
C VAL A 115 -7.94 -6.98 -2.38
N GLN A 116 -8.15 -6.36 -1.23
CA GLN A 116 -8.26 -4.91 -1.08
C GLN A 116 -7.44 -4.46 0.10
N ALA A 117 -6.88 -3.26 0.01
CA ALA A 117 -6.11 -2.67 1.10
C ALA A 117 -6.48 -1.21 1.32
N VAL A 118 -6.37 -0.79 2.58
CA VAL A 118 -6.44 0.61 2.99
C VAL A 118 -5.12 0.97 3.64
N ILE A 119 -4.46 2.00 3.13
CA ILE A 119 -3.19 2.51 3.63
C ILE A 119 -3.45 3.85 4.32
N LEU A 120 -2.99 3.96 5.57
CA LEU A 120 -2.90 5.24 6.26
C LEU A 120 -1.46 5.76 6.13
N SER A 121 -1.35 6.99 5.65
CA SER A 121 -0.06 7.64 5.46
C SER A 121 -0.11 9.08 5.99
N VAL A 122 1.07 9.67 6.13
CA VAL A 122 1.25 11.05 6.57
C VAL A 122 2.11 11.78 5.54
N GLN A 123 1.61 12.89 5.02
CA GLN A 123 2.24 13.65 3.94
C GLN A 123 2.64 15.06 4.38
N GLY A 124 3.82 15.49 3.90
CA GLY A 124 4.23 16.89 3.91
C GLY A 124 4.66 17.44 5.28
N PRO A 125 5.02 18.74 5.34
CA PRO A 125 5.66 19.35 6.50
C PRO A 125 4.74 19.54 7.71
N VAL A 126 3.42 19.52 7.49
CA VAL A 126 2.41 19.67 8.53
C VAL A 126 1.82 18.33 8.97
N ASN A 127 2.38 17.21 8.50
CA ASN A 127 1.92 15.85 8.82
C ASN A 127 0.43 15.64 8.51
N SER A 128 -0.01 16.01 7.31
CA SER A 128 -1.39 15.81 6.89
C SER A 128 -1.69 14.31 6.74
N PRO A 129 -2.73 13.77 7.38
CA PRO A 129 -3.12 12.38 7.21
C PRO A 129 -3.73 12.16 5.83
N THR A 130 -3.43 11.01 5.23
CA THR A 130 -3.94 10.60 3.93
C THR A 130 -4.40 9.14 4.00
N ILE A 131 -5.49 8.83 3.32
CA ILE A 131 -5.94 7.45 3.15
C ILE A 131 -5.91 7.09 1.67
N GLU A 132 -5.33 5.92 1.39
CA GLU A 132 -5.32 5.32 0.07
C GLU A 132 -6.02 3.98 0.09
N THR A 133 -6.84 3.70 -0.92
CA THR A 133 -7.42 2.38 -1.13
C THR A 133 -6.80 1.74 -2.36
N TRP A 134 -6.60 0.43 -2.30
CA TRP A 134 -5.97 -0.36 -3.34
C TRP A 134 -6.76 -1.65 -3.58
N PHE A 135 -6.78 -2.11 -4.83
CA PHE A 135 -7.62 -3.22 -5.27
C PHE A 135 -6.87 -4.14 -6.23
N TRP A 136 -6.97 -5.45 -6.03
CA TRP A 136 -6.37 -6.47 -6.90
C TRP A 136 -7.36 -7.57 -7.20
N ASN A 137 -7.54 -7.90 -8.48
CA ASN A 137 -8.23 -9.11 -8.89
C ASN A 137 -7.27 -10.30 -8.75
N VAL A 138 -7.70 -11.32 -8.02
CA VAL A 138 -6.94 -12.56 -7.81
C VAL A 138 -7.87 -13.77 -7.98
N THR A 139 -7.30 -14.96 -7.98
CA THR A 139 -8.06 -16.22 -7.94
C THR A 139 -7.69 -17.03 -6.71
N ILE A 140 -8.70 -17.47 -5.97
CA ILE A 140 -8.51 -18.41 -4.88
C ILE A 140 -8.49 -19.82 -5.47
N SER A 141 -7.37 -20.51 -5.32
CA SER A 141 -7.10 -21.78 -6.01
C SER A 141 -6.44 -22.80 -5.07
N ASP A 142 -6.17 -24.00 -5.58
CA ASP A 142 -5.50 -25.06 -4.81
C ASP A 142 -3.99 -24.83 -4.61
N SER A 143 -3.42 -23.79 -5.25
CA SER A 143 -2.01 -23.41 -5.17
C SER A 143 -1.79 -21.89 -5.18
N THR A 144 -0.70 -21.44 -4.55
CA THR A 144 -0.23 -20.06 -4.66
C THR A 144 0.71 -19.92 -5.86
N SER A 145 0.50 -18.93 -6.73
CA SER A 145 1.34 -18.73 -7.92
C SER A 145 2.53 -17.81 -7.66
N ASP A 146 3.64 -18.02 -8.38
CA ASP A 146 4.76 -17.06 -8.41
C ASP A 146 4.50 -15.83 -9.30
N GLN A 147 3.52 -15.94 -10.21
CA GLN A 147 3.08 -14.80 -11.03
C GLN A 147 2.35 -13.78 -10.17
N LEU A 148 2.70 -12.50 -10.37
CA LEU A 148 2.17 -11.39 -9.59
C LEU A 148 1.24 -10.51 -10.42
N VAL A 149 0.10 -10.15 -9.83
CA VAL A 149 -0.76 -9.05 -10.28
C VAL A 149 -0.37 -7.78 -9.53
N TYR A 150 -0.07 -6.72 -10.26
CA TYR A 150 0.33 -5.43 -9.70
C TYR A 150 -0.84 -4.44 -9.71
N ALA A 151 -0.98 -3.71 -8.61
CA ALA A 151 -1.68 -2.44 -8.56
C ALA A 151 -0.63 -1.32 -8.54
N THR A 152 -0.96 -0.18 -9.14
CA THR A 152 -0.08 0.98 -9.19
C THR A 152 -0.72 2.17 -8.51
N TYR A 153 0.08 2.98 -7.83
CA TYR A 153 -0.38 4.24 -7.29
C TYR A 153 -0.85 5.16 -8.44
N ALA A 154 -1.99 5.84 -8.29
CA ALA A 154 -2.42 6.84 -9.27
C ALA A 154 -3.31 6.29 -10.39
N ASP A 155 -3.59 4.99 -10.41
CA ASP A 155 -4.28 4.32 -11.52
C ASP A 155 -5.74 3.97 -11.20
N THR A 156 -6.36 3.13 -12.03
CA THR A 156 -7.74 2.68 -11.82
C THR A 156 -7.92 1.81 -10.57
N SER A 157 -6.85 1.17 -10.09
CA SER A 157 -6.80 0.25 -8.95
C SER A 157 -6.53 0.94 -7.60
N SER A 158 -6.21 2.23 -7.59
CA SER A 158 -6.03 3.02 -6.37
C SER A 158 -6.90 4.28 -6.30
N ARG A 159 -7.27 4.69 -5.09
CA ARG A 159 -7.92 5.98 -4.81
C ARG A 159 -7.21 6.68 -3.66
N TYR A 160 -7.05 7.99 -3.78
CA TYR A 160 -6.34 8.83 -2.82
C TYR A 160 -7.30 9.89 -2.26
N CYS A 161 -7.43 9.93 -0.94
CA CYS A 161 -8.24 10.93 -0.23
C CYS A 161 -7.39 11.62 0.84
N GLN A 162 -7.30 12.94 0.78
CA GLN A 162 -6.75 13.77 1.86
C GLN A 162 -7.87 14.11 2.84
N ILE A 163 -7.60 13.96 4.14
CA ILE A 163 -8.57 14.18 5.23
C ILE A 163 -8.37 15.55 5.87
#